data_AF-A0A817TF32-F1
#
_entry.id   AF-A0A817TF32-F1
#
_cell.length_a   1.000
_cell.length_b   1.000
_cell.length_c   1.000
_cell.angle_alpha   90.00
_cell.angle_beta   90.00
_cell.angle_gamma   90.00
#
_symmetry.space_group_name_H-M   'P 1'
#
loop_
_entity.id
_entity.type
_entity.pdbx_description
1 polymer ?
#
loop_
_entity_poly.entity_id
_entity_poly.type
_entity_poly.pdbx_seq_one_letter_code
_entity_poly.pdbx_strand_id
1 'polypeptide(L)'
;MERALHFANDNKWDEFKNESSHIPYSKWIPSENMSWLILELEMNITIRDIQIRVANHMIKPNLTTNNSTIQSIVMQMNMGEGKTSVILPMLCVSLSSSNSSLVRIIVLKFLFPTNHQSLRYKLGGLLNRQALDNCDIVLTSPEDILSFDLLTIDQCRQKEFNVASSMLTVQRWLKKFVRDILDESDEILHVKYQLVYTVGDQQQLDGCAERWRTIQIILDLVKKHAEDISKCFNEDVFYEPSKRKSAFPQFRLQSHKPFSFLCRKVADDWINSRNYRYEDKQRILAFISEETSSVEHLEKHFPQNDIQLSLIVRGLLSSEFY
;
A
#
# COMPACT_ATOMS: atom_id res chain seq x y z
N MET A 1 14.52 19.39 30.20
CA MET A 1 15.92 19.67 30.56
C MET A 1 16.66 18.40 31.00
N GLU A 2 16.10 17.59 31.91
CA GLU A 2 16.67 16.30 32.34
C GLU A 2 16.88 15.27 31.20
N ARG A 3 15.97 15.18 30.23
CA ARG A 3 16.13 14.27 29.08
C ARG A 3 17.25 14.67 28.12
N ALA A 4 17.40 15.97 27.86
CA ALA A 4 18.53 16.48 27.08
C ALA A 4 19.85 16.17 27.80
N LEU A 5 19.89 16.33 29.13
CA LEU A 5 21.04 15.91 29.94
C LEU A 5 21.30 14.39 29.87
N HIS A 6 20.26 13.56 29.80
CA HIS A 6 20.40 12.11 29.60
C HIS A 6 21.01 11.77 28.23
N PHE A 7 20.60 12.43 27.14
CA PHE A 7 21.20 12.21 25.82
C PHE A 7 22.65 12.70 25.74
N ALA A 8 22.99 13.76 26.46
CA ALA A 8 24.36 14.23 26.62
C ALA A 8 25.21 13.20 27.38
N ASN A 9 24.66 12.56 28.42
CA ASN A 9 25.34 11.49 29.17
C ASN A 9 25.54 10.20 28.35
N ASP A 10 24.64 9.90 27.41
CA ASP A 10 24.72 8.73 26.52
C ASP A 10 25.53 8.97 25.23
N ASN A 11 26.26 10.09 25.11
CA ASN A 11 27.02 10.50 23.91
C ASN A 11 26.17 10.67 22.63
N LYS A 12 24.86 10.88 22.74
CA LYS A 12 23.96 11.09 21.60
C LYS A 12 23.77 12.58 21.29
N TRP A 13 24.82 13.19 20.73
CA TRP A 13 24.89 14.64 20.51
C TRP A 13 23.89 15.18 19.48
N ASP A 14 23.49 14.39 18.48
CA ASP A 14 22.50 14.82 17.49
C ASP A 14 21.08 14.88 18.08
N GLU A 15 20.73 13.92 18.93
CA GLU A 15 19.47 13.92 19.69
C GLU A 15 19.45 15.06 20.71
N PHE A 16 20.58 15.36 21.36
CA PHE A 16 20.72 16.51 22.24
C PHE A 16 20.51 17.85 21.52
N LYS A 17 21.10 18.05 20.35
CA LYS A 17 20.92 19.27 19.55
C LYS A 17 19.47 19.42 19.08
N ASN A 18 18.86 18.32 18.65
CA ASN A 18 17.45 18.30 18.29
C ASN A 18 16.58 18.63 19.50
N GLU A 19 16.83 18.08 20.69
CA GLU A 19 16.02 18.34 21.88
C GLU A 19 16.21 19.77 22.42
N SER A 20 17.45 20.29 22.41
CA SER A 20 17.78 21.63 22.93
C SER A 20 17.29 22.78 22.04
N SER A 21 17.10 22.52 20.74
CA SER A 21 16.54 23.52 19.82
C SER A 21 15.03 23.74 20.00
N HIS A 22 14.33 22.85 20.70
CA HIS A 22 12.89 22.97 20.93
C HIS A 22 12.63 23.59 22.31
N ILE A 23 11.99 24.76 22.31
CA ILE A 23 11.55 25.41 23.54
C ILE A 23 10.18 24.82 23.90
N PRO A 24 10.04 24.08 25.02
CA PRO A 24 8.76 23.52 25.41
C PRO A 24 7.75 24.64 25.72
N TYR A 25 6.47 24.36 25.44
CA TYR A 25 5.32 25.24 25.74
C TYR A 25 5.29 26.60 25.02
N SER A 26 6.02 26.77 23.92
CA SER A 26 6.00 28.03 23.15
C SER A 26 4.67 28.29 22.42
N LYS A 27 3.98 27.21 21.99
CA LYS A 27 2.83 27.25 21.08
C LYS A 27 1.53 26.70 21.65
N TRP A 28 1.54 26.27 22.91
CA TRP A 28 0.35 25.76 23.58
C TRP A 28 0.49 25.92 25.10
N ILE A 29 -0.64 26.08 25.77
CA ILE A 29 -0.70 26.28 27.21
C ILE A 29 -1.15 24.95 27.85
N PRO A 30 -0.36 24.36 28.77
CA PRO A 30 -0.72 23.09 29.41
C PRO A 30 -2.07 23.09 30.13
N SER A 31 -2.52 24.25 30.63
CA SER A 31 -3.81 24.39 31.29
C SER A 31 -5.00 24.28 30.33
N GLU A 32 -4.81 24.60 29.04
CA GLU A 32 -5.88 24.50 28.04
C GLU A 32 -6.05 23.08 27.51
N ASN A 33 -4.98 22.29 27.50
CA ASN A 33 -5.02 20.91 26.99
C ASN A 33 -4.26 19.93 27.89
N MET A 34 -4.86 19.66 29.06
CA MET A 34 -4.29 18.73 30.03
C MET A 34 -4.12 17.30 29.47
N SER A 35 -4.84 16.92 28.40
CA SER A 35 -4.64 15.62 27.73
C SER A 35 -3.24 15.48 27.17
N TRP A 36 -2.74 16.53 26.50
CA TRP A 36 -1.43 16.52 25.87
C TRP A 36 -0.32 16.54 26.90
N LEU A 37 -0.52 17.25 28.02
CA LEU A 37 0.44 17.28 29.12
C LEU A 37 0.60 15.89 29.74
N ILE A 38 -0.50 15.18 29.99
CA ILE A 38 -0.43 13.83 30.55
C ILE A 38 0.31 12.90 29.59
N LEU A 39 0.00 12.97 28.28
CA LEU A 39 0.68 12.17 27.28
C LEU A 39 2.19 12.46 27.20
N GLU A 40 2.57 13.74 27.30
CA GLU A 40 3.96 14.17 27.33
C GLU A 40 4.72 13.59 28.54
N LEU A 41 4.11 13.64 29.71
CA LEU A 41 4.66 13.11 30.97
C LEU A 41 4.76 11.59 30.96
N GLU A 42 3.69 10.89 30.56
CA GLU A 42 3.62 9.43 30.58
C GLU A 42 4.61 8.81 29.59
N MET A 43 4.70 9.40 28.40
CA MET A 43 5.62 8.93 27.36
C MET A 43 7.05 9.45 27.53
N ASN A 44 7.29 10.31 28.52
CA ASN A 44 8.57 10.95 28.75
C ASN A 44 9.11 11.57 27.46
N ILE A 45 8.24 12.30 26.73
CA ILE A 45 8.55 13.00 25.47
C ILE A 45 8.47 14.52 25.65
N THR A 46 8.94 15.29 24.67
CA THR A 46 8.63 16.72 24.55
C THR A 46 7.87 16.90 23.25
N ILE A 47 6.67 17.50 23.29
CA ILE A 47 5.86 17.70 22.08
C ILE A 47 6.44 18.87 21.29
N ARG A 48 6.79 18.64 20.03
CA ARG A 48 7.42 19.63 19.14
C ARG A 48 6.39 20.60 18.56
N ASP A 49 6.85 21.82 18.30
CA ASP A 49 6.08 22.89 17.66
C ASP A 49 5.36 22.47 16.38
N ILE A 50 6.02 21.68 15.52
CA ILE A 50 5.43 21.19 14.27
C ILE A 50 4.29 20.21 14.55
N GLN A 51 4.45 19.33 15.54
CA GLN A 51 3.44 18.35 15.94
C GLN A 51 2.20 19.05 16.50
N ILE A 52 2.39 20.08 17.33
CA ILE A 52 1.30 20.92 17.86
C ILE A 52 0.56 21.63 16.73
N ARG A 53 1.30 22.24 15.79
CA ARG A 53 0.70 22.94 14.66
C ARG A 53 -0.15 21.99 13.81
N VAL A 54 0.37 20.81 13.51
CA VAL A 54 -0.32 19.79 12.71
C VAL A 54 -1.56 19.28 13.46
N ALA A 55 -1.42 18.92 14.74
CA ALA A 55 -2.53 18.45 15.56
C ALA A 55 -3.66 19.50 15.66
N ASN A 56 -3.33 20.77 15.89
CA ASN A 56 -4.34 21.84 15.96
C ASN A 56 -5.08 22.03 14.63
N HIS A 57 -4.39 22.03 13.49
CA HIS A 57 -5.03 22.12 12.18
C HIS A 57 -5.94 20.92 11.90
N MET A 58 -5.53 19.73 12.35
CA MET A 58 -6.33 18.51 12.21
C MET A 58 -7.51 18.46 13.20
N ILE A 59 -7.45 19.06 14.39
CA ILE A 59 -8.57 19.07 15.35
C ILE A 59 -9.59 20.16 15.01
N LYS A 60 -9.10 21.39 14.75
CA LYS A 60 -9.89 22.55 14.38
C LYS A 60 -9.34 23.13 13.08
N PRO A 61 -9.81 22.68 11.92
CA PRO A 61 -9.52 23.39 10.68
C PRO A 61 -9.95 24.86 10.81
N ASN A 62 -9.02 25.78 10.60
CA ASN A 62 -9.36 27.20 10.48
C ASN A 62 -10.23 27.38 9.24
N LEU A 63 -11.53 27.64 9.42
CA LEU A 63 -12.53 27.63 8.35
C LEU A 63 -13.21 28.99 8.22
N THR A 64 -12.66 29.83 7.33
CA THR A 64 -13.47 30.77 6.54
C THR A 64 -12.82 30.92 5.16
N THR A 65 -13.19 30.07 4.22
CA THR A 65 -13.08 30.37 2.79
C THR A 65 -14.42 30.05 2.15
N ASN A 66 -15.21 31.11 1.93
CA ASN A 66 -16.34 31.18 1.02
C ASN A 66 -17.23 29.92 0.96
N ASN A 67 -18.12 29.77 1.95
CA ASN A 67 -19.31 28.91 1.91
C ASN A 67 -19.13 27.44 1.48
N SER A 68 -17.94 26.85 1.66
CA SER A 68 -17.77 25.40 1.59
C SER A 68 -17.21 24.87 2.91
N THR A 69 -17.91 23.92 3.52
CA THR A 69 -17.44 23.18 4.69
C THR A 69 -16.31 22.25 4.22
N ILE A 70 -15.06 22.53 4.59
CA ILE A 70 -13.96 21.59 4.35
C ILE A 70 -14.26 20.30 5.12
N GLN A 71 -14.53 19.22 4.39
CA GLN A 71 -14.87 17.91 4.96
C GLN A 71 -13.63 17.06 5.30
N SER A 72 -12.50 17.31 4.62
CA SER A 72 -11.27 16.50 4.74
C SER A 72 -10.02 17.38 4.70
N ILE A 73 -9.00 17.01 5.48
CA ILE A 73 -7.73 17.72 5.59
C ILE A 73 -6.60 16.72 5.40
N VAL A 74 -5.57 17.11 4.66
CA VAL A 74 -4.34 16.34 4.50
C VAL A 74 -3.19 17.18 5.04
N MET A 75 -2.34 16.55 5.86
CA MET A 75 -1.15 17.17 6.43
C MET A 75 0.07 16.33 6.06
N GLN A 76 1.16 16.96 5.66
CA GLN A 76 2.41 16.29 5.31
C GLN A 76 3.48 16.60 6.35
N MET A 77 4.26 15.58 6.73
CA MET A 77 5.39 15.68 7.64
C MET A 77 6.52 14.77 7.18
N ASN A 78 7.76 15.11 7.54
CA ASN A 78 8.91 14.29 7.17
C ASN A 78 8.88 12.94 7.92
N MET A 79 9.58 11.95 7.36
CA MET A 79 9.76 10.66 8.02
C MET A 79 10.54 10.85 9.33
N GLY A 80 10.12 10.15 10.39
CA GLY A 80 10.74 10.25 11.71
C GLY A 80 10.32 11.46 12.56
N GLU A 81 9.43 12.34 12.09
CA GLU A 81 8.93 13.48 12.89
C GLU A 81 7.86 13.11 13.93
N GLY A 82 7.54 11.83 14.07
CA GLY A 82 6.60 11.34 15.08
C GLY A 82 5.12 11.45 14.70
N LYS A 83 4.79 11.25 13.41
CA LYS A 83 3.42 11.18 12.88
C LYS A 83 2.56 10.18 13.66
N THR A 84 2.86 8.90 13.54
CA THR A 84 2.16 7.81 14.25
C THR A 84 2.45 7.80 15.75
N SER A 85 3.66 8.18 16.15
CA SER A 85 4.10 7.98 17.53
C SER A 85 3.63 9.05 18.51
N VAL A 86 3.40 10.28 18.04
CA VAL A 86 3.04 11.43 18.89
C VAL A 86 1.72 12.06 18.45
N ILE A 87 1.57 12.39 17.16
CA ILE A 87 0.39 13.12 16.68
C ILE A 87 -0.86 12.26 16.71
N LEU A 88 -0.77 11.01 16.24
CA LEU A 88 -1.92 10.12 16.23
C LEU A 88 -2.55 9.94 17.64
N PRO A 89 -1.78 9.62 18.70
CA PRO A 89 -2.28 9.65 20.08
C PRO A 89 -2.87 11.01 20.51
N MET A 90 -2.20 12.13 20.19
CA MET A 90 -2.72 13.47 20.53
C MET A 90 -4.10 13.73 19.90
N LEU A 91 -4.28 13.34 18.64
CA LEU A 91 -5.56 13.45 17.93
C LEU A 91 -6.62 12.59 18.59
N CYS A 92 -6.30 11.34 18.90
CA CYS A 92 -7.23 10.41 19.53
C CYS A 92 -7.81 10.98 20.82
N VAL A 93 -6.97 11.51 21.72
CA VAL A 93 -7.43 12.04 23.00
C VAL A 93 -8.20 13.35 22.84
N SER A 94 -7.76 14.23 21.94
CA SER A 94 -8.44 15.51 21.71
C SER A 94 -9.79 15.36 21.00
N LEU A 95 -9.95 14.34 20.16
CA LEU A 95 -11.17 14.13 19.39
C LEU A 95 -12.19 13.26 20.11
N SER A 96 -11.75 12.25 20.86
CA SER A 96 -12.63 11.46 21.74
C SER A 96 -13.30 12.32 22.81
N SER A 97 -12.64 13.38 23.28
CA SER A 97 -13.20 14.30 24.28
C SER A 97 -14.40 15.14 23.79
N SER A 98 -14.66 15.16 22.48
CA SER A 98 -15.82 15.86 21.91
C SER A 98 -16.99 14.87 21.81
N ASN A 99 -17.98 15.01 22.70
CA ASN A 99 -19.13 14.14 23.03
C ASN A 99 -20.01 13.55 21.89
N SER A 100 -19.60 13.51 20.63
CA SER A 100 -20.47 13.06 19.53
C SER A 100 -19.76 12.35 18.39
N SER A 101 -18.44 12.12 18.45
CA SER A 101 -17.75 11.44 17.36
C SER A 101 -16.74 10.40 17.81
N LEU A 102 -16.91 9.18 17.31
CA LEU A 102 -15.94 8.09 17.44
C LEU A 102 -14.76 8.34 16.52
N VAL A 103 -13.53 8.08 16.97
CA VAL A 103 -12.32 8.23 16.17
C VAL A 103 -11.95 6.88 15.56
N ARG A 104 -11.88 6.80 14.24
CA ARG A 104 -11.45 5.58 13.55
C ARG A 104 -10.11 5.82 12.88
N ILE A 105 -9.11 5.08 13.34
CA ILE A 105 -7.76 5.10 12.83
C ILE A 105 -7.66 4.02 11.75
N ILE A 106 -7.32 4.43 10.53
CA ILE A 106 -7.15 3.54 9.39
C ILE A 106 -5.64 3.37 9.18
N VAL A 107 -5.18 2.13 9.27
CA VAL A 107 -3.79 1.73 9.10
C VAL A 107 -3.68 0.58 8.11
N LEU A 108 -2.51 0.44 7.46
CA LEU A 108 -2.22 -0.74 6.67
C LEU A 108 -2.26 -2.00 7.54
N LYS A 109 -2.79 -3.10 7.00
CA LYS A 109 -3.02 -4.34 7.77
C LYS A 109 -1.76 -4.90 8.44
N PHE A 110 -0.60 -4.76 7.80
CA PHE A 110 0.68 -5.21 8.36
C PHE A 110 1.20 -4.32 9.50
N LEU A 111 0.77 -3.05 9.59
CA LEU A 111 1.10 -2.14 10.69
C LEU A 111 0.14 -2.27 11.88
N PHE A 112 -0.96 -3.01 11.70
CA PHE A 112 -2.01 -3.13 12.70
C PHE A 112 -1.49 -3.61 14.08
N PRO A 113 -0.71 -4.70 14.20
CA PRO A 113 -0.27 -5.19 15.52
C PRO A 113 0.63 -4.18 16.24
N THR A 114 1.56 -3.57 15.50
CA THR A 114 2.50 -2.56 16.01
C THR A 114 1.77 -1.31 16.48
N ASN A 115 0.85 -0.81 15.66
CA ASN A 115 0.06 0.39 15.98
C ASN A 115 -0.91 0.13 17.13
N HIS A 116 -1.54 -1.05 17.17
CA HIS A 116 -2.39 -1.46 18.28
C HIS A 116 -1.62 -1.49 19.61
N GLN A 117 -0.44 -2.13 19.65
CA GLN A 117 0.36 -2.19 20.87
C GLN A 117 0.88 -0.81 21.29
N SER A 118 1.35 -0.01 20.33
CA SER A 118 1.82 1.37 20.56
C SER A 118 0.72 2.26 21.12
N LEU A 119 -0.48 2.25 20.51
CA LEU A 119 -1.63 3.02 20.96
C LEU A 119 -2.12 2.54 22.33
N ARG A 120 -2.21 1.22 22.54
CA ARG A 120 -2.59 0.66 23.84
C ARG A 120 -1.63 1.04 24.95
N TYR A 121 -0.33 1.07 24.67
CA TYR A 121 0.67 1.52 25.64
C TYR A 121 0.54 3.01 25.95
N LYS A 122 0.36 3.85 24.91
CA LYS A 122 0.30 5.32 25.02
C LYS A 122 -0.98 5.88 25.60
N LEU A 123 -2.09 5.18 25.34
CA LEU A 123 -3.41 5.60 25.80
C LEU A 123 -3.79 4.85 27.09
N GLY A 124 -3.14 3.72 27.37
CA GLY A 124 -3.44 2.85 28.51
C GLY A 124 -3.15 3.46 29.88
N GLY A 125 -2.15 4.34 30.01
CA GLY A 125 -1.86 5.03 31.28
C GLY A 125 -2.59 6.35 31.46
N LEU A 126 -3.43 6.78 30.50
CA LEU A 126 -4.40 7.87 30.66
C LEU A 126 -5.57 7.50 31.60
N LEU A 127 -5.33 6.57 32.53
CA LEU A 127 -6.25 6.03 33.52
C LEU A 127 -7.02 7.18 34.16
N ASN A 128 -8.35 7.06 34.13
CA ASN A 128 -9.35 8.02 34.60
C ASN A 128 -9.83 9.10 33.61
N ARG A 129 -9.51 8.97 32.30
CA ARG A 129 -10.21 9.72 31.23
C ARG A 129 -11.04 8.82 30.33
N GLN A 130 -12.23 9.33 30.00
CA GLN A 130 -13.32 8.71 29.25
C GLN A 130 -12.96 8.07 27.89
N ALA A 131 -11.78 8.37 27.31
CA ALA A 131 -11.40 7.87 25.98
C ALA A 131 -11.29 6.33 25.90
N LEU A 132 -10.94 5.66 27.01
CA LEU A 132 -10.94 4.20 27.09
C LEU A 132 -12.25 3.63 27.66
N ASP A 133 -12.87 4.32 28.62
CA ASP A 133 -14.12 3.86 29.24
C ASP A 133 -15.32 3.90 28.28
N ASN A 134 -15.32 4.83 27.30
CA ASN A 134 -16.39 4.97 26.32
C ASN A 134 -16.14 4.23 24.99
N CYS A 135 -14.98 3.57 24.80
CA CYS A 135 -14.61 2.91 23.53
C CYS A 135 -14.62 3.86 22.30
N ASP A 136 -14.13 5.09 22.47
CA ASP A 136 -14.21 6.13 21.44
C ASP A 136 -13.17 5.99 20.32
N ILE A 137 -12.32 4.96 20.34
CA ILE A 137 -11.24 4.76 19.36
C ILE A 137 -11.34 3.37 18.74
N VAL A 138 -11.44 3.32 17.42
CA VAL A 138 -11.43 2.09 16.64
C VAL A 138 -10.20 2.08 15.75
N LEU A 139 -9.37 1.05 15.86
CA LEU A 139 -8.31 0.77 14.91
C LEU A 139 -8.83 -0.21 13.86
N THR A 140 -8.71 0.12 12.58
CA THR A 140 -9.17 -0.73 11.47
C THR A 140 -8.21 -0.67 10.30
N SER A 141 -8.32 -1.64 9.40
CA SER A 141 -7.69 -1.59 8.09
C SER A 141 -8.71 -1.26 6.98
N PRO A 142 -8.29 -0.70 5.82
CA PRO A 142 -9.15 -0.53 4.65
C PRO A 142 -9.84 -1.84 4.23
N GLU A 143 -9.13 -2.97 4.37
CA GLU A 143 -9.62 -4.31 4.08
C GLU A 143 -10.85 -4.65 4.90
N ASP A 144 -10.83 -4.34 6.20
CA ASP A 144 -11.91 -4.70 7.11
C ASP A 144 -13.15 -3.81 6.87
N ILE A 145 -12.95 -2.52 6.56
CA ILE A 145 -14.04 -1.60 6.18
C ILE A 145 -14.73 -2.12 4.91
N LEU A 146 -13.96 -2.43 3.88
CA LEU A 146 -14.50 -2.89 2.61
C LEU A 146 -15.14 -4.28 2.73
N SER A 147 -14.56 -5.17 3.54
CA SER A 147 -15.14 -6.49 3.83
C SER A 147 -16.51 -6.35 4.48
N PHE A 148 -16.68 -5.42 5.42
CA PHE A 148 -17.98 -5.14 6.05
C PHE A 148 -19.01 -4.60 5.05
N ASP A 149 -18.55 -3.74 4.12
CA ASP A 149 -19.38 -3.21 3.04
C ASP A 149 -19.86 -4.30 2.07
N LEU A 150 -18.95 -5.17 1.64
CA LEU A 150 -19.26 -6.29 0.74
C LEU A 150 -20.13 -7.34 1.41
N LEU A 151 -19.87 -7.68 2.68
CA LEU A 151 -20.69 -8.62 3.42
C LEU A 151 -22.14 -8.14 3.53
N THR A 152 -22.35 -6.83 3.72
CA THR A 152 -23.71 -6.25 3.74
C THR A 152 -24.43 -6.44 2.40
N ILE A 153 -23.71 -6.26 1.29
CA ILE A 153 -24.25 -6.50 -0.06
C ILE A 153 -24.54 -7.99 -0.28
N ASP A 154 -23.65 -8.87 0.15
CA ASP A 154 -23.82 -10.31 0.00
C ASP A 154 -25.05 -10.82 0.77
N GLN A 155 -25.25 -10.33 1.99
CA GLN A 155 -26.47 -10.62 2.78
C GLN A 155 -27.75 -10.17 2.06
N CYS A 156 -27.71 -9.03 1.36
CA CYS A 156 -28.84 -8.61 0.52
C CYS A 156 -29.09 -9.58 -0.64
N ARG A 157 -28.02 -10.11 -1.27
CA ARG A 157 -28.12 -11.08 -2.37
C ARG A 157 -28.67 -12.43 -1.91
N GLN A 158 -28.28 -12.87 -0.72
CA GLN A 158 -28.79 -14.09 -0.07
C GLN A 158 -30.22 -13.94 0.47
N LYS A 159 -30.83 -12.75 0.33
CA LYS A 159 -32.18 -12.40 0.83
C LYS A 159 -32.30 -12.42 2.36
N GLU A 160 -31.18 -12.27 3.09
CA GLU A 160 -31.16 -12.13 4.54
C GLU A 160 -31.35 -10.66 4.96
N PHE A 161 -32.53 -10.10 4.66
CA PHE A 161 -32.79 -8.66 4.82
C PHE A 161 -32.72 -8.15 6.27
N ASN A 162 -33.02 -9.01 7.26
CA ASN A 162 -32.97 -8.62 8.67
C ASN A 162 -31.53 -8.31 9.13
N VAL A 163 -30.58 -9.17 8.75
CA VAL A 163 -29.15 -8.99 9.03
C VAL A 163 -28.62 -7.80 8.24
N ALA A 164 -28.89 -7.75 6.93
CA ALA A 164 -28.45 -6.67 6.07
C ALA A 164 -28.95 -5.29 6.53
N SER A 165 -30.21 -5.18 6.96
CA SER A 165 -30.76 -3.93 7.49
C SER A 165 -30.04 -3.46 8.77
N SER A 166 -29.69 -4.41 9.64
CA SER A 166 -28.94 -4.13 10.86
C SER A 166 -27.52 -3.65 10.53
N MET A 167 -26.83 -4.33 9.60
CA MET A 167 -25.50 -3.92 9.12
C MET A 167 -25.53 -2.54 8.46
N LEU A 168 -26.52 -2.26 7.61
CA LEU A 168 -26.70 -0.96 6.96
C LEU A 168 -26.93 0.16 7.96
N THR A 169 -27.64 -0.12 9.05
CA THR A 169 -27.84 0.83 10.15
C THR A 169 -26.50 1.19 10.80
N VAL A 170 -25.66 0.20 11.07
CA VAL A 170 -24.30 0.42 11.60
C VAL A 170 -23.44 1.21 10.60
N GLN A 171 -23.45 0.86 9.31
CA GLN A 171 -22.69 1.59 8.29
C GLN A 171 -23.09 3.08 8.20
N ARG A 172 -24.40 3.36 8.24
CA ARG A 172 -24.92 4.74 8.23
C ARG A 172 -24.52 5.50 9.49
N TRP A 173 -24.54 4.83 10.65
CA TRP A 173 -24.08 5.41 11.90
C TRP A 173 -22.58 5.73 11.83
N LEU A 174 -21.75 4.79 11.37
CA LEU A 174 -20.32 5.00 11.20
C LEU A 174 -20.04 6.18 10.28
N LYS A 175 -20.67 6.25 9.09
CA LYS A 175 -20.48 7.38 8.15
C LYS A 175 -20.88 8.75 8.71
N LYS A 176 -21.78 8.79 9.70
CA LYS A 176 -22.31 10.04 10.27
C LYS A 176 -21.54 10.49 11.51
N PHE A 177 -21.11 9.55 12.35
CA PHE A 177 -20.58 9.83 13.68
C PHE A 177 -19.10 9.48 13.82
N VAL A 178 -18.46 8.90 12.82
CA VAL A 178 -17.02 8.56 12.89
C VAL A 178 -16.18 9.63 12.22
N ARG A 179 -15.07 9.96 12.87
CA ARG A 179 -13.98 10.76 12.32
C ARG A 179 -12.82 9.87 11.92
N ASP A 180 -12.56 9.79 10.62
CA ASP A 180 -11.49 8.97 10.07
C ASP A 180 -10.14 9.68 10.12
N ILE A 181 -9.11 8.98 10.61
CA ILE A 181 -7.71 9.41 10.58
C ILE A 181 -6.94 8.35 9.80
N LEU A 182 -6.34 8.75 8.67
CA LEU A 182 -5.50 7.88 7.84
C LEU A 182 -4.04 8.14 8.21
N ASP A 183 -3.33 7.09 8.62
CA ASP A 183 -1.88 7.14 8.85
C ASP A 183 -1.14 6.58 7.63
N GLU A 184 -0.13 7.29 7.11
CA GLU A 184 0.51 6.96 5.81
C GLU A 184 -0.52 6.91 4.65
N SER A 185 -1.26 8.01 4.50
CA SER A 185 -2.37 8.12 3.52
C SER A 185 -1.93 7.91 2.06
N ASP A 186 -0.69 8.24 1.73
CA ASP A 186 -0.07 7.99 0.42
C ASP A 186 0.02 6.50 0.12
N GLU A 187 0.44 5.69 1.09
CA GLU A 187 0.42 4.22 0.96
C GLU A 187 -1.00 3.66 1.02
N ILE A 188 -1.84 4.09 1.97
CA ILE A 188 -3.22 3.58 2.12
C ILE A 188 -4.05 3.80 0.85
N LEU A 189 -3.89 4.95 0.20
CA LEU A 189 -4.67 5.32 -0.99
C LEU A 189 -3.98 4.91 -2.30
N HIS A 190 -2.84 4.23 -2.22
CA HIS A 190 -2.11 3.79 -3.41
C HIS A 190 -2.87 2.68 -4.16
N VAL A 191 -2.86 2.75 -5.50
CA VAL A 191 -3.58 1.80 -6.39
C VAL A 191 -3.16 0.34 -6.18
N LYS A 192 -1.91 0.11 -5.76
CA LYS A 192 -1.39 -1.23 -5.39
C LYS A 192 -2.22 -1.93 -4.31
N TYR A 193 -2.84 -1.17 -3.41
CA TYR A 193 -3.69 -1.71 -2.34
C TYR A 193 -5.19 -1.59 -2.68
N GLN A 194 -5.53 -1.31 -3.94
CA GLN A 194 -6.90 -1.41 -4.41
C GLN A 194 -7.36 -2.85 -4.29
N LEU A 195 -8.30 -3.08 -3.39
CA LEU A 195 -8.84 -4.40 -3.13
C LEU A 195 -9.81 -4.81 -4.24
N VAL A 196 -9.41 -5.82 -5.02
CA VAL A 196 -10.25 -6.44 -6.05
C VAL A 196 -10.81 -7.75 -5.49
N TYR A 197 -12.10 -7.75 -5.14
CA TYR A 197 -12.81 -8.95 -4.71
C TYR A 197 -13.52 -9.58 -5.90
N THR A 198 -13.19 -10.84 -6.21
CA THR A 198 -13.92 -11.63 -7.20
C THR A 198 -15.27 -12.06 -6.62
N VAL A 199 -16.35 -11.86 -7.37
CA VAL A 199 -17.70 -12.27 -6.99
C VAL A 199 -18.18 -13.39 -7.91
N GLY A 200 -18.68 -14.48 -7.34
CA GLY A 200 -19.24 -15.62 -8.09
C GLY A 200 -18.54 -16.95 -7.79
N ASP A 201 -18.91 -17.98 -8.54
CA ASP A 201 -18.36 -19.33 -8.39
C ASP A 201 -16.90 -19.38 -8.86
N GLN A 202 -16.11 -20.25 -8.20
CA GLN A 202 -14.73 -20.52 -8.59
C GLN A 202 -14.68 -20.99 -10.05
N GLN A 203 -14.13 -20.15 -10.92
CA GLN A 203 -13.85 -20.50 -12.31
C GLN A 203 -12.44 -21.09 -12.42
N GLN A 204 -12.23 -21.98 -13.39
CA GLN A 204 -10.88 -22.37 -13.76
C GLN A 204 -10.17 -21.17 -14.38
N LEU A 205 -8.92 -20.94 -13.98
CA LEU A 205 -8.08 -19.90 -14.58
C LEU A 205 -7.78 -20.25 -16.04
N ASP A 206 -7.90 -19.26 -16.92
CA ASP A 206 -7.51 -19.41 -18.32
C ASP A 206 -6.06 -19.92 -18.44
N GLY A 207 -5.86 -20.90 -19.33
CA GLY A 207 -4.56 -21.54 -19.54
C GLY A 207 -4.14 -22.58 -18.49
N CYS A 208 -4.91 -22.85 -17.43
CA CYS A 208 -4.71 -23.93 -16.44
C CYS A 208 -3.22 -24.34 -16.21
N ALA A 209 -2.85 -25.55 -16.61
CA ALA A 209 -1.49 -26.07 -16.46
C ALA A 209 -0.49 -25.47 -17.46
N GLU A 210 -0.97 -25.01 -18.60
CA GLU A 210 -0.16 -24.43 -19.66
C GLU A 210 0.41 -23.06 -19.26
N ARG A 211 -0.24 -22.33 -18.34
CA ARG A 211 0.24 -21.05 -17.84
C ARG A 211 1.59 -21.16 -17.12
N TRP A 212 1.72 -22.06 -16.15
CA TRP A 212 2.97 -22.24 -15.42
C TRP A 212 4.05 -22.93 -16.28
N ARG A 213 3.65 -23.84 -17.17
CA ARG A 213 4.56 -24.45 -18.15
C ARG A 213 5.15 -23.41 -19.10
N THR A 214 4.32 -22.49 -19.59
CA THR A 214 4.77 -21.41 -20.48
C THR A 214 5.74 -20.48 -19.79
N ILE A 215 5.48 -20.11 -18.53
CA ILE A 215 6.42 -19.32 -17.72
C ILE A 215 7.77 -20.05 -17.59
N GLN A 216 7.76 -21.36 -17.30
CA GLN A 216 8.99 -22.15 -17.20
C GLN A 216 9.76 -22.19 -18.53
N ILE A 217 9.07 -22.43 -19.65
CA ILE A 217 9.68 -22.42 -20.98
C ILE A 217 10.32 -21.06 -21.28
N ILE A 218 9.63 -19.95 -21.00
CA ILE A 218 10.16 -18.61 -21.21
C ILE A 218 11.40 -18.36 -20.34
N LEU A 219 11.37 -18.75 -19.06
CA LEU A 219 12.53 -18.61 -18.18
C LEU A 219 13.73 -19.43 -18.69
N ASP A 220 13.50 -20.64 -19.19
CA ASP A 220 14.57 -21.46 -19.79
C ASP A 220 15.14 -20.82 -21.06
N LEU A 221 14.29 -20.19 -21.89
CA LEU A 221 14.74 -19.43 -23.07
C LEU A 221 15.54 -18.18 -22.65
N VAL A 222 15.09 -17.44 -21.63
CA VAL A 222 15.84 -16.30 -21.10
C VAL A 222 17.20 -16.75 -20.60
N LYS A 223 17.26 -17.85 -19.84
CA LYS A 223 18.51 -18.43 -19.35
C LYS A 223 19.44 -18.85 -20.48
N LYS A 224 18.92 -19.42 -21.57
CA LYS A 224 19.67 -19.80 -22.76
C LYS A 224 20.30 -18.56 -23.45
N HIS A 225 19.55 -17.47 -23.57
CA HIS A 225 20.00 -16.24 -24.25
C HIS A 225 20.80 -15.29 -23.35
N ALA A 226 20.76 -15.46 -22.03
CA ALA A 226 21.39 -14.54 -21.07
C ALA A 226 22.91 -14.35 -21.31
N GLU A 227 23.63 -15.43 -21.58
CA GLU A 227 25.07 -15.37 -21.83
C GLU A 227 25.40 -14.63 -23.14
N ASP A 228 24.65 -14.92 -24.20
CA ASP A 228 24.84 -14.30 -25.51
C ASP A 228 24.54 -12.80 -25.47
N ILE A 229 23.49 -12.41 -24.75
CA ILE A 229 23.10 -11.00 -24.61
C ILE A 229 24.10 -10.24 -23.76
N SER A 230 24.64 -10.86 -22.71
CA SER A 230 25.72 -10.24 -21.93
C SER A 230 26.93 -9.93 -22.81
N LYS A 231 27.34 -10.85 -23.69
CA LYS A 231 28.45 -10.64 -24.65
C LYS A 231 28.17 -9.52 -25.66
N CYS A 232 26.91 -9.39 -26.10
CA CYS A 232 26.52 -8.33 -27.04
C CYS A 232 26.42 -6.94 -26.36
N PHE A 233 26.14 -6.89 -25.06
CA PHE A 233 25.88 -5.66 -24.31
C PHE A 233 26.69 -5.63 -22.98
N ASN A 234 28.02 -5.72 -23.08
CA ASN A 234 28.92 -5.86 -21.92
C ASN A 234 28.77 -4.78 -20.84
N GLU A 235 28.41 -3.55 -21.22
CA GLU A 235 28.27 -2.42 -20.26
C GLU A 235 26.85 -2.31 -19.67
N ASP A 236 25.85 -2.82 -20.37
CA ASP A 236 24.41 -2.61 -20.09
C ASP A 236 23.75 -3.84 -19.42
N VAL A 237 24.48 -4.96 -19.31
CA VAL A 237 23.98 -6.25 -18.84
C VAL A 237 24.93 -6.84 -17.81
N PHE A 238 24.44 -7.07 -16.60
CA PHE A 238 25.15 -7.83 -15.59
C PHE A 238 24.78 -9.31 -15.71
N TYR A 239 25.79 -10.16 -15.86
CA TYR A 239 25.62 -11.61 -15.95
C TYR A 239 26.66 -12.33 -15.09
N GLU A 240 26.20 -13.17 -14.17
CA GLU A 240 27.04 -14.09 -13.40
C GLU A 240 26.54 -15.53 -13.60
N PRO A 241 27.38 -16.44 -14.12
CA PRO A 241 26.98 -17.81 -14.36
C PRO A 241 26.70 -18.54 -13.05
N SER A 242 25.65 -19.35 -13.06
CA SER A 242 25.27 -20.16 -11.91
C SER A 242 26.21 -21.35 -11.72
N LYS A 243 26.62 -21.63 -10.46
CA LYS A 243 27.49 -22.78 -10.12
C LYS A 243 26.86 -24.15 -10.43
N ARG A 244 25.53 -24.21 -10.54
CA ARG A 244 24.76 -25.43 -10.84
C ARG A 244 23.97 -25.24 -12.14
N LYS A 245 23.96 -26.27 -13.00
CA LYS A 245 23.20 -26.25 -14.26
C LYS A 245 21.69 -26.03 -14.06
N SER A 246 21.11 -26.44 -12.94
CA SER A 246 19.68 -26.25 -12.64
C SER A 246 19.36 -24.88 -12.02
N ALA A 247 20.35 -24.08 -11.65
CA ALA A 247 20.12 -22.76 -11.08
C ALA A 247 19.98 -21.69 -12.17
N PHE A 248 19.19 -20.65 -11.92
CA PHE A 248 19.08 -19.50 -12.80
C PHE A 248 20.29 -18.56 -12.58
N PRO A 249 20.95 -18.07 -13.64
CA PRO A 249 22.10 -17.17 -13.49
C PRO A 249 21.69 -15.83 -12.87
N GLN A 250 22.62 -15.11 -12.23
CA GLN A 250 22.32 -13.72 -11.89
C GLN A 250 22.35 -12.92 -13.19
N PHE A 251 21.23 -12.33 -13.55
CA PHE A 251 21.06 -11.63 -14.81
C PHE A 251 20.26 -10.36 -14.56
N ARG A 252 20.84 -9.20 -14.87
CA ARG A 252 20.18 -7.89 -14.74
C ARG A 252 20.42 -7.05 -15.97
N LEU A 253 19.36 -6.39 -16.42
CA LEU A 253 19.37 -5.46 -17.56
C LEU A 253 19.31 -4.04 -17.01
N GLN A 254 20.22 -3.16 -17.44
CA GLN A 254 20.25 -1.77 -16.98
C GLN A 254 19.43 -0.84 -17.87
N SER A 255 19.33 -1.15 -19.17
CA SER A 255 18.65 -0.32 -20.16
C SER A 255 17.60 -1.12 -20.95
N HIS A 256 16.74 -0.40 -21.67
CA HIS A 256 15.67 -1.02 -22.47
C HIS A 256 16.18 -1.72 -23.74
N LYS A 257 17.36 -1.33 -24.28
CA LYS A 257 17.86 -1.89 -25.55
C LYS A 257 18.13 -3.41 -25.46
N PRO A 258 18.90 -3.91 -24.48
CA PRO A 258 19.07 -5.35 -24.27
C PRO A 258 17.76 -6.08 -23.98
N PHE A 259 16.82 -5.43 -23.28
CA PHE A 259 15.50 -6.00 -22.98
C PHE A 259 14.69 -6.26 -24.24
N SER A 260 14.58 -5.26 -25.12
CA SER A 260 13.87 -5.42 -26.40
C SER A 260 14.49 -6.51 -27.28
N PHE A 261 15.82 -6.62 -27.27
CA PHE A 261 16.55 -7.65 -28.00
C PHE A 261 16.33 -9.05 -27.42
N LEU A 262 16.31 -9.18 -26.09
CA LEU A 262 15.97 -10.42 -25.38
C LEU A 262 14.55 -10.85 -25.73
N CYS A 263 13.57 -9.96 -25.61
CA CYS A 263 12.17 -10.27 -25.86
C CYS A 263 11.96 -10.78 -27.28
N ARG A 264 12.61 -10.17 -28.27
CA ARG A 264 12.57 -10.62 -29.66
C ARG A 264 13.15 -12.03 -29.82
N LYS A 265 14.34 -12.30 -29.28
CA LYS A 265 14.96 -13.64 -29.36
C LYS A 265 14.13 -14.71 -28.64
N VAL A 266 13.54 -14.38 -27.49
CA VAL A 266 12.69 -15.31 -26.74
C VAL A 266 11.39 -15.58 -27.50
N ALA A 267 10.75 -14.56 -28.07
CA ALA A 267 9.55 -14.73 -28.88
C ALA A 267 9.81 -15.58 -30.14
N ASP A 268 10.92 -15.32 -30.83
CA ASP A 268 11.35 -16.08 -32.01
C ASP A 268 11.61 -17.56 -31.67
N ASP A 269 12.36 -17.85 -30.60
CA ASP A 269 12.63 -19.24 -30.19
C ASP A 269 11.36 -19.94 -29.70
N TRP A 270 10.50 -19.23 -28.95
CA TRP A 270 9.24 -19.78 -28.45
C TRP A 270 8.32 -20.19 -29.61
N ILE A 271 8.18 -19.34 -30.63
CA ILE A 271 7.30 -19.67 -31.74
C ILE A 271 7.89 -20.72 -32.68
N ASN A 272 9.22 -20.76 -32.82
CA ASN A 272 9.90 -21.77 -33.62
C ASN A 272 9.80 -23.16 -33.01
N SER A 273 9.67 -23.25 -31.68
CA SER A 273 9.41 -24.51 -30.98
C SER A 273 8.01 -25.10 -31.24
N ARG A 274 7.10 -24.34 -31.88
CA ARG A 274 5.71 -24.74 -32.15
C ARG A 274 5.46 -25.08 -33.62
N ASN A 275 4.53 -26.01 -33.83
CA ASN A 275 4.11 -26.51 -35.14
C ASN A 275 3.05 -25.61 -35.79
N TYR A 276 3.36 -24.34 -35.99
CA TYR A 276 2.52 -23.40 -36.75
C TYR A 276 3.00 -23.26 -38.20
N ARG A 277 2.11 -22.85 -39.11
CA ARG A 277 2.48 -22.49 -40.49
C ARG A 277 3.30 -21.20 -40.49
N TYR A 278 4.06 -20.96 -41.55
CA TYR A 278 4.94 -19.79 -41.65
C TYR A 278 4.18 -18.46 -41.51
N GLU A 279 3.03 -18.33 -42.17
CA GLU A 279 2.18 -17.12 -42.08
C GLU A 279 1.61 -16.92 -40.68
N ASP A 280 1.20 -18.01 -40.02
CA ASP A 280 0.68 -17.99 -38.66
C ASP A 280 1.74 -17.58 -37.64
N LYS A 281 2.99 -18.04 -37.85
CA LYS A 281 4.13 -17.64 -37.03
C LYS A 281 4.35 -16.13 -37.10
N GLN A 282 4.32 -15.54 -38.29
CA GLN A 282 4.51 -14.11 -38.45
C GLN A 282 3.41 -13.30 -37.76
N ARG A 283 2.15 -13.74 -37.84
CA ARG A 283 1.02 -13.06 -37.18
C ARG A 283 1.11 -13.07 -35.66
N ILE A 284 1.47 -14.21 -35.07
CA ILE A 284 1.64 -14.34 -33.63
C ILE A 284 2.87 -13.55 -33.15
N LEU A 285 3.98 -13.56 -33.90
CA LEU A 285 5.17 -12.75 -33.57
C LEU A 285 4.87 -11.25 -33.61
N ALA A 286 4.13 -10.79 -34.63
CA ALA A 286 3.67 -9.41 -34.71
C ALA A 286 2.78 -9.06 -33.51
N PHE A 287 1.84 -9.94 -33.15
CA PHE A 287 0.97 -9.73 -31.99
C PHE A 287 1.72 -9.65 -30.65
N ILE A 288 2.75 -10.47 -30.45
CA ILE A 288 3.57 -10.46 -29.22
C ILE A 288 4.45 -9.20 -29.17
N SER A 289 4.94 -8.73 -30.32
CA SER A 289 5.89 -7.60 -30.41
C SER A 289 5.23 -6.23 -30.49
N GLU A 290 3.98 -6.14 -30.99
CA GLU A 290 3.24 -4.89 -31.14
C GLU A 290 2.24 -4.67 -29.99
N GLU A 291 2.46 -3.62 -29.20
CA GLU A 291 1.61 -3.24 -28.07
C GLU A 291 0.18 -2.86 -28.48
N THR A 292 -0.07 -2.50 -29.73
CA THR A 292 -1.35 -1.96 -30.23
C THR A 292 -2.25 -2.98 -30.93
N SER A 293 -1.79 -4.22 -31.12
CA SER A 293 -2.54 -5.24 -31.85
C SER A 293 -3.73 -5.77 -31.02
N SER A 294 -4.95 -5.78 -31.59
CA SER A 294 -6.17 -6.27 -30.93
C SER A 294 -6.33 -7.79 -31.02
N VAL A 295 -6.90 -8.39 -29.97
CA VAL A 295 -7.11 -9.85 -29.84
C VAL A 295 -8.08 -10.39 -30.89
N GLU A 296 -9.00 -9.55 -31.38
CA GLU A 296 -10.04 -9.89 -32.37
C GLU A 296 -9.49 -10.47 -33.69
N HIS A 297 -8.26 -10.08 -34.06
CA HIS A 297 -7.61 -10.58 -35.29
C HIS A 297 -7.09 -12.01 -35.13
N LEU A 298 -6.79 -12.46 -33.91
CA LEU A 298 -6.35 -13.82 -33.61
C LEU A 298 -7.54 -14.77 -33.35
N GLU A 299 -8.62 -14.28 -32.76
CA GLU A 299 -9.84 -15.06 -32.47
C GLU A 299 -10.48 -15.69 -33.72
N LYS A 300 -10.31 -15.07 -34.89
CA LYS A 300 -10.85 -15.59 -36.16
C LYS A 300 -10.00 -16.70 -36.78
N HIS A 301 -8.74 -16.84 -36.36
CA HIS A 301 -7.74 -17.67 -37.05
C HIS A 301 -7.15 -18.78 -36.19
N PHE A 302 -7.22 -18.68 -34.85
CA PHE A 302 -6.57 -19.60 -33.93
C PHE A 302 -7.54 -20.22 -32.92
N PRO A 303 -7.28 -21.45 -32.45
CA PRO A 303 -8.04 -22.02 -31.35
C PRO A 303 -7.80 -21.23 -30.05
N GLN A 304 -8.78 -21.24 -29.16
CA GLN A 304 -8.78 -20.47 -27.91
C GLN A 304 -7.53 -20.72 -27.04
N ASN A 305 -7.01 -21.94 -27.01
CA ASN A 305 -5.80 -22.28 -26.26
C ASN A 305 -4.55 -21.55 -26.78
N ASP A 306 -4.39 -21.41 -28.11
CA ASP A 306 -3.23 -20.76 -28.70
C ASP A 306 -3.28 -19.24 -28.50
N ILE A 307 -4.49 -18.67 -28.45
CA ILE A 307 -4.72 -17.27 -28.12
C ILE A 307 -4.36 -16.99 -26.66
N GLN A 308 -4.83 -17.83 -25.73
CA GLN A 308 -4.49 -17.72 -24.31
C GLN A 308 -2.98 -17.80 -24.07
N LEU A 309 -2.30 -18.73 -24.74
CA LEU A 309 -0.85 -18.88 -24.69
C LEU A 309 -0.12 -17.65 -25.23
N SER A 310 -0.58 -17.12 -26.36
CA SER A 310 0.00 -15.92 -26.98
C SER A 310 -0.19 -14.68 -26.09
N LEU A 311 -1.33 -14.56 -25.40
CA LEU A 311 -1.59 -13.51 -24.42
C LEU A 311 -0.68 -13.63 -23.19
N ILE A 312 -0.44 -14.84 -22.69
CA ILE A 312 0.49 -15.07 -21.57
C ILE A 312 1.90 -14.63 -21.96
N VAL A 313 2.38 -15.04 -23.15
CA VAL A 313 3.72 -14.65 -23.64
C VAL A 313 3.80 -13.15 -23.83
N ARG A 314 2.78 -12.52 -24.44
CA ARG A 314 2.72 -11.07 -24.62
C ARG A 314 2.78 -10.34 -23.28
N GLY A 315 2.02 -10.78 -22.27
CA GLY A 315 2.05 -10.17 -20.93
C GLY A 315 3.36 -10.37 -20.16
N LEU A 316 4.11 -11.43 -20.45
CA LEU A 316 5.43 -11.67 -19.84
C LEU A 316 6.55 -10.88 -20.53
N LEU A 317 6.39 -10.60 -21.82
CA LEU A 317 7.37 -9.87 -22.62
C LEU A 317 7.04 -8.38 -22.78
N SER A 318 5.84 -7.95 -22.38
CA SER A 318 5.47 -6.54 -22.37
C SER A 318 6.23 -5.81 -21.27
N SER A 319 6.95 -4.76 -21.65
CA SER A 319 7.47 -3.78 -20.70
C SER A 319 6.32 -2.92 -20.19
N GLU A 320 5.94 -3.07 -18.92
CA GLU A 320 5.24 -1.98 -18.23
C GLU A 320 6.27 -0.87 -17.98
N PHE A 321 6.31 0.10 -18.90
CA PHE A 321 6.95 1.38 -18.62
C PHE A 321 6.04 2.16 -17.68
N TYR A 322 6.41 2.22 -16.40
CA TYR A 322 6.04 3.29 -15.48
C TYR A 322 7.27 4.11 -15.13
#